data_AF-A0A3C2BWV7-F1
#
_entry.id   AF-A0A3C2BWV7-F1
#
_cell.length_a   1.000
_cell.length_b   1.000
_cell.length_c   1.000
_cell.angle_alpha   90.00
_cell.angle_beta   90.00
_cell.angle_gamma   90.00
#
_symmetry.space_group_name_H-M   'P 1'
#
loop_
_entity.id
_entity.type
_entity.pdbx_description
1 polymer ?
#
loop_
_entity_poly.entity_id
_entity_poly.type
_entity_poly.pdbx_seq_one_letter_code
_entity_poly.pdbx_strand_id
1 'polypeptide(L)'
;MTRTFPATEAQILKARYDEAVRIKDAWDYRLQWAQAVHADATEYGGDTDATGRTITAVEIHVTDAAGELRVALNAWVNATTTTERRTA
;
A
#
# COMPACT_ATOMS: atom_id res chain seq x y z
N MET A 1 -1.43 37.13 6.18
CA MET A 1 -0.33 36.18 5.94
C MET A 1 -0.52 34.99 6.86
N THR A 2 -0.96 33.85 6.33
CA THR A 2 -1.07 32.61 7.11
C THR A 2 0.34 32.09 7.34
N ARG A 3 0.77 32.07 8.61
CA ARG A 3 2.01 31.40 9.04
C ARG A 3 1.78 29.89 8.87
N THR A 4 2.38 29.30 7.85
CA THR A 4 2.46 27.85 7.74
C THR A 4 3.55 27.39 8.70
N PHE A 5 3.16 26.72 9.77
CA PHE A 5 4.12 26.03 10.62
C PHE A 5 4.67 24.82 9.83
N PRO A 6 5.98 24.57 9.85
CA PRO A 6 6.53 23.37 9.23
C PRO A 6 5.93 22.13 9.91
N ALA A 7 5.59 21.12 9.11
CA ALA A 7 5.05 19.87 9.62
C ALA A 7 6.08 19.18 10.54
N THR A 8 5.60 18.58 11.63
CA THR A 8 6.46 17.78 12.51
C THR A 8 6.90 16.49 11.80
N GLU A 9 8.02 15.91 12.24
CA GLU A 9 8.51 14.62 11.71
C GLU A 9 7.42 13.54 11.76
N ALA A 10 6.67 13.46 12.86
CA ALA A 10 5.55 12.53 13.00
C ALA A 10 4.42 12.78 11.98
N GLN A 11 4.13 14.05 11.62
CA GLN A 11 3.13 14.39 10.59
C GLN A 11 3.60 13.99 9.19
N ILE A 12 4.89 14.18 8.88
CA ILE A 12 5.49 13.76 7.60
C ILE A 12 5.43 12.23 7.47
N LEU A 13 5.80 11.51 8.52
CA LEU A 13 5.78 10.04 8.54
C LEU A 13 4.36 9.49 8.49
N LYS A 14 3.39 10.16 9.12
CA LYS A 14 1.97 9.81 8.96
C LYS A 14 1.53 9.94 7.50
N ALA A 15 1.89 11.03 6.83
CA ALA A 15 1.53 11.22 5.42
C ALA A 15 2.14 10.12 4.52
N ARG A 16 3.36 9.66 4.82
CA ARG A 16 3.99 8.51 4.14
C ARG A 16 3.27 7.19 4.41
N TYR A 17 2.84 6.96 5.64
CA TYR A 17 2.00 5.81 5.98
C TYR A 17 0.67 5.85 5.21
N ASP A 18 -0.03 6.99 5.22
CA ASP A 18 -1.30 7.17 4.50
C ASP A 18 -1.14 7.02 2.97
N GLU A 19 0.02 7.38 2.42
CA GLU A 19 0.38 7.12 1.01
C GLU A 19 0.60 5.62 0.75
N ALA A 20 1.34 4.93 1.60
CA ALA A 20 1.58 3.50 1.48
C ALA A 20 0.29 2.67 1.59
N VAL A 21 -0.64 3.06 2.47
CA VAL A 21 -1.98 2.45 2.57
C VAL A 21 -2.71 2.54 1.23
N ARG A 22 -2.79 3.75 0.65
CA ARG A 22 -3.47 3.96 -0.65
C ARG A 22 -2.85 3.16 -1.78
N ILE A 23 -1.53 3.02 -1.81
CA ILE A 23 -0.82 2.22 -2.82
C ILE A 23 -1.18 0.73 -2.64
N LYS A 24 -1.15 0.23 -1.41
CA LYS A 24 -1.49 -1.17 -1.12
C LYS A 24 -2.93 -1.50 -1.50
N ASP A 25 -3.88 -0.66 -1.11
CA ASP A 25 -5.30 -0.84 -1.45
C ASP A 25 -5.51 -0.86 -2.98
N ALA A 26 -4.78 0.00 -3.70
CA ALA A 26 -4.87 0.05 -5.16
C ALA A 26 -4.30 -1.20 -5.84
N TRP A 27 -3.28 -1.85 -5.25
CA TRP A 27 -2.76 -3.12 -5.75
C TRP A 27 -3.68 -4.29 -5.41
N ASP A 28 -4.27 -4.30 -4.22
CA ASP A 28 -5.27 -5.31 -3.84
C ASP A 28 -6.49 -5.27 -4.76
N TYR A 29 -6.97 -4.07 -5.09
CA TYR A 29 -8.05 -3.89 -6.05
C TYR A 29 -7.69 -4.44 -7.43
N ARG A 30 -6.46 -4.19 -7.91
CA ARG A 30 -5.99 -4.73 -9.19
C ARG A 30 -5.89 -6.25 -9.17
N LEU A 31 -5.48 -6.84 -8.05
CA LEU A 31 -5.43 -8.29 -7.88
C LEU A 31 -6.82 -8.90 -7.98
N GLN A 32 -7.79 -8.33 -7.27
CA GLN A 32 -9.20 -8.76 -7.33
C GLN A 32 -9.74 -8.67 -8.76
N TRP A 33 -9.45 -7.59 -9.47
CA TRP A 33 -9.87 -7.44 -10.86
C TRP A 33 -9.22 -8.47 -11.78
N ALA A 34 -7.91 -8.72 -11.65
CA ALA A 34 -7.21 -9.74 -12.45
C ALA A 34 -7.75 -11.15 -12.18
N GLN A 35 -8.09 -11.46 -10.92
CA GLN A 35 -8.72 -12.72 -10.53
C GLN A 35 -10.12 -12.86 -11.14
N ALA A 36 -10.91 -11.79 -11.18
CA ALA A 36 -12.23 -11.80 -11.84
C ALA A 36 -12.11 -12.06 -13.35
N VAL A 37 -11.18 -11.37 -14.03
CA VAL A 37 -10.93 -11.58 -15.47
C VAL A 37 -10.46 -13.02 -15.75
N HIS A 38 -9.66 -13.61 -14.87
CA HIS A 38 -9.25 -15.01 -14.99
C HIS A 38 -10.42 -15.99 -14.79
N ALA A 39 -11.30 -15.72 -13.82
CA ALA A 39 -12.51 -16.51 -13.60
C ALA A 39 -13.42 -16.49 -14.84
N ASP A 40 -13.66 -15.30 -15.42
CA ASP A 40 -14.43 -15.15 -16.65
C ASP A 40 -13.77 -15.90 -17.83
N ALA A 41 -12.46 -15.78 -18.00
CA ALA A 41 -11.73 -16.51 -19.04
C ALA A 41 -11.84 -18.03 -18.85
N THR A 42 -11.84 -18.51 -17.61
CA THR A 42 -12.00 -19.94 -17.31
C THR A 42 -13.42 -20.43 -17.63
N GLU A 43 -14.44 -19.65 -17.31
CA GLU A 43 -15.85 -20.00 -17.55
C GLU A 43 -16.19 -20.01 -19.05
N TYR A 44 -15.74 -19.00 -19.79
CA TYR A 44 -16.16 -18.78 -21.18
C TYR A 44 -15.13 -19.25 -22.22
N GLY A 45 -14.07 -19.97 -21.82
CA GLY A 45 -13.08 -20.56 -22.73
C GLY A 45 -12.09 -19.55 -23.33
N GLY A 46 -11.72 -18.52 -22.58
CA GLY A 46 -10.69 -17.54 -22.93
C GLY A 46 -9.25 -18.02 -22.64
N ASP A 47 -8.28 -17.11 -22.80
CA ASP A 47 -6.86 -17.38 -22.55
C ASP A 47 -6.55 -17.32 -21.03
N THR A 48 -6.68 -18.47 -20.36
CA THR A 48 -6.41 -18.63 -18.93
C THR A 48 -4.93 -18.49 -18.56
N ASP A 49 -4.02 -18.81 -19.49
CA ASP A 49 -2.58 -18.73 -19.23
C ASP A 49 -2.11 -17.27 -19.21
N ALA A 50 -2.62 -16.43 -20.13
CA ALA A 50 -2.34 -15.00 -20.14
C ALA A 50 -2.84 -14.32 -18.86
N THR A 51 -4.08 -14.61 -18.46
CA THR A 51 -4.68 -14.03 -17.26
C THR A 51 -4.00 -14.53 -15.98
N GLY A 52 -3.56 -15.79 -15.93
CA GLY A 52 -2.73 -16.33 -14.85
C GLY A 52 -1.39 -15.60 -14.69
N ARG A 53 -0.70 -15.31 -15.81
CA ARG A 53 0.54 -14.50 -15.78
C ARG A 53 0.30 -13.08 -15.26
N THR A 54 -0.83 -12.47 -15.61
CA THR A 54 -1.22 -11.16 -15.08
C THR A 54 -1.43 -11.20 -13.57
N ILE A 55 -2.11 -12.23 -13.04
CA ILE A 55 -2.28 -12.40 -11.59
C ILE A 55 -0.92 -12.47 -10.90
N THR A 56 -0.03 -13.35 -11.35
CA THR A 56 1.31 -13.51 -10.73
C THR A 56 2.10 -12.20 -10.75
N ALA A 57 2.05 -11.43 -11.85
CA ALA A 57 2.71 -10.14 -11.91
C ALA A 57 2.13 -9.12 -10.90
N VAL A 58 0.81 -9.13 -10.69
CA VAL A 58 0.15 -8.24 -9.72
C VAL A 58 0.43 -8.66 -8.28
N GLU A 59 0.51 -9.96 -7.98
CA GLU A 59 0.83 -10.49 -6.64
C GLU A 59 2.20 -10.03 -6.13
N ILE A 60 3.19 -9.90 -7.03
CA ILE A 60 4.51 -9.33 -6.71
C ILE A 60 4.34 -7.91 -6.18
N HIS A 61 3.60 -7.06 -6.90
CA HIS A 61 3.37 -5.68 -6.48
C HIS A 61 2.56 -5.55 -5.18
N VAL A 62 1.59 -6.43 -4.95
CA VAL A 62 0.85 -6.50 -3.68
C VAL A 62 1.80 -6.81 -2.52
N THR A 63 2.72 -7.75 -2.74
CA THR A 63 3.72 -8.16 -1.74
C THR A 63 4.69 -7.02 -1.43
N ASP A 64 5.22 -6.36 -2.44
CA ASP A 64 6.11 -5.21 -2.29
C ASP A 64 5.42 -4.07 -1.54
N ALA A 65 4.18 -3.73 -1.93
CA ALA A 65 3.40 -2.69 -1.28
C ALA A 65 3.07 -3.03 0.19
N ALA A 66 2.85 -4.31 0.53
CA ALA A 66 2.68 -4.74 1.91
C ALA A 66 3.96 -4.55 2.74
N GLY A 67 5.12 -4.80 2.13
CA GLY A 67 6.44 -4.54 2.72
C GLY A 67 6.64 -3.06 3.05
N GLU A 68 6.41 -2.18 2.06
CA GLU A 68 6.53 -0.73 2.21
C GLU A 68 5.56 -0.16 3.25
N LEU A 69 4.31 -0.65 3.27
CA LEU A 69 3.32 -0.28 4.29
C LEU A 69 3.82 -0.60 5.69
N ARG A 70 4.41 -1.78 5.89
CA ARG A 70 4.96 -2.18 7.20
C ARG A 70 6.14 -1.28 7.62
N VAL A 71 7.02 -0.93 6.69
CA VAL A 71 8.13 -0.01 6.95
C VAL A 71 7.60 1.38 7.35
N ALA A 72 6.63 1.92 6.61
CA ALA A 72 6.04 3.22 6.88
C ALA A 72 5.31 3.27 8.23
N LEU A 73 4.57 2.21 8.58
CA LEU A 73 3.91 2.08 9.89
C LEU A 73 4.93 2.11 11.03
N ASN A 74 5.99 1.30 10.93
CA ASN A 74 7.02 1.24 11.96
C ASN A 74 7.72 2.59 12.15
N ALA A 75 8.02 3.30 11.06
CA ALA A 75 8.64 4.62 11.13
C ALA A 75 7.72 5.63 11.86
N TRP A 76 6.43 5.66 11.53
CA TRP A 76 5.47 6.56 12.16
C TRP A 76 5.25 6.26 13.66
N VAL A 77 5.10 4.99 14.04
CA VAL A 77 4.92 4.56 15.44
C VAL A 77 6.16 4.90 16.28
N ASN A 78 7.36 4.67 15.75
CA ASN A 78 8.59 4.98 16.48
C ASN A 78 8.78 6.49 16.71
N ALA A 79 8.42 7.33 15.73
CA ALA A 79 8.51 8.78 15.84
C ALA A 79 7.52 9.36 16.87
N THR A 80 6.31 8.83 16.91
CA THR A 80 5.28 9.23 17.88
C THR A 80 5.66 8.81 19.31
N THR A 81 6.09 7.57 19.50
CA THR A 81 6.54 7.05 20.81
C THR A 81 7.77 7.79 21.35
N THR A 82 8.73 8.16 20.48
CA THR A 82 9.94 8.90 20.87
C THR A 82 9.64 10.33 21.29
N THR A 83 8.62 10.95 20.67
CA THR A 83 8.17 12.30 21.02
C THR A 83 7.59 12.33 22.44
N GLU A 84 6.73 11.37 22.78
CA GLU A 84 6.10 11.27 24.11
C GLU A 84 7.14 11.10 25.23
N ARG A 85 8.20 10.31 25.01
CA ARG A 85 9.30 10.14 25.98
C ARG A 85 10.16 11.39 26.18
N ARG A 86 10.23 12.31 25.22
CA ARG A 86 11.02 13.54 25.34
C ARG A 86 10.23 14.68 26.00
N THR A 87 8.91 14.57 26.07
CA THR A 87 8.01 15.59 26.64
C THR A 87 7.50 15.25 28.04
N ALA A 88 7.83 14.08 28.57
CA ALA A 88 7.54 13.65 29.94
C ALA A 88 8.75 13.89 30.86
#